data_AF-A0A932XIH3-F1
#
_entry.id   AF-A0A932XIH3-F1
#
_cell.length_a   1.000
_cell.length_b   1.000
_cell.length_c   1.000
_cell.angle_alpha   90.00
_cell.angle_beta   90.00
_cell.angle_gamma   90.00
#
_symmetry.space_group_name_H-M   'P 1'
#
loop_
_entity.id
_entity.type
_entity.pdbx_description
1 polymer ?
#
loop_
_entity_poly.entity_id
_entity_poly.type
_entity_poly.pdbx_seq_one_letter_code
_entity_poly.pdbx_strand_id
1 'polypeptide(L)'
;MTSVSRERAVDQARRDPAFLGWALRYYQQSYGLTDTGLALWLGCSLSELPQLAVKRWPDPSDSDYVAALRQLAAQTSCDPRRLMTLHMVCEPERFA
;
A
#
# COMPACT_ATOMS: atom_id res chain seq x y z
N MET A 1 22.88 2.65 13.15
CA MET A 1 22.84 1.21 12.81
C MET A 1 21.42 0.66 13.01
N THR A 2 20.48 0.98 12.10
CA THR A 2 19.07 0.51 12.19
C THR A 2 18.44 0.15 10.82
N SER A 3 19.18 0.22 9.71
CA SER A 3 18.59 0.08 8.36
C SER A 3 18.18 -1.35 7.98
N VAL A 4 18.97 -2.36 8.39
CA VAL A 4 18.80 -3.76 7.96
C VAL A 4 17.44 -4.36 8.39
N SER A 5 16.94 -4.01 9.57
CA SER A 5 15.66 -4.53 10.07
C SER A 5 14.47 -3.97 9.29
N ARG A 6 14.57 -2.72 8.81
CA ARG A 6 13.50 -2.05 8.07
C ARG A 6 13.40 -2.56 6.63
N GLU A 7 14.53 -2.77 5.97
CA GLU A 7 14.58 -3.31 4.61
C GLU A 7 13.97 -4.72 4.55
N ARG A 8 14.32 -5.59 5.52
CA ARG A 8 13.71 -6.93 5.63
C ARG A 8 12.21 -6.89 5.88
N ALA A 9 11.73 -5.97 6.71
CA ALA A 9 10.30 -5.81 6.95
C ALA A 9 9.55 -5.39 5.68
N VAL A 10 10.14 -4.48 4.88
CA VAL A 10 9.57 -4.06 3.58
C VAL A 10 9.55 -5.22 2.59
N ASP A 11 10.63 -5.98 2.49
CA ASP A 11 10.70 -7.15 1.60
C ASP A 11 9.69 -8.24 1.99
N GLN A 12 9.50 -8.47 3.29
CA GLN A 12 8.48 -9.40 3.77
C GLN A 12 7.07 -8.90 3.45
N ALA A 13 6.79 -7.62 3.71
CA ALA A 13 5.49 -7.02 3.43
C ALA A 13 5.15 -7.00 1.93
N ARG A 14 6.15 -6.96 1.05
CA ARG A 14 5.98 -7.11 -0.42
C ARG A 14 5.60 -8.52 -0.87
N ARG A 15 5.61 -9.51 0.03
CA ARG A 15 5.30 -10.92 -0.27
C ARG A 15 4.04 -11.42 0.43
N ASP A 16 3.50 -10.67 1.37
CA ASP A 16 2.33 -11.03 2.16
C ASP A 16 1.11 -10.18 1.75
N PRO A 17 0.04 -10.79 1.19
CA PRO A 17 -1.18 -10.09 0.76
C PRO A 17 -1.87 -9.28 1.87
N ALA A 18 -1.64 -9.59 3.15
CA ALA A 18 -2.19 -8.82 4.25
C ALA A 18 -1.58 -7.40 4.38
N PHE A 19 -0.49 -7.12 3.66
CA PHE A 19 0.23 -5.85 3.71
C PHE A 19 0.07 -5.05 2.43
N LEU A 20 0.12 -3.73 2.57
CA LEU A 20 0.12 -2.80 1.45
C LEU A 20 1.31 -3.02 0.51
N GLY A 21 2.47 -3.46 1.03
CA GLY A 21 3.66 -3.72 0.23
C GLY A 21 3.40 -4.68 -0.93
N TRP A 22 2.56 -5.69 -0.72
CA TRP A 22 2.16 -6.63 -1.77
C TRP A 22 1.31 -5.95 -2.84
N ALA A 23 0.29 -5.18 -2.45
CA ALA A 23 -0.57 -4.46 -3.38
C ALA A 23 0.18 -3.37 -4.18
N LEU A 24 1.09 -2.64 -3.53
CA LEU A 24 1.97 -1.66 -4.17
C LEU A 24 2.82 -2.33 -5.25
N ARG A 25 3.46 -3.46 -4.92
CA ARG A 25 4.28 -4.23 -5.86
C ARG A 25 3.45 -4.77 -7.01
N TYR A 26 2.27 -5.34 -6.73
CA TYR A 26 1.38 -5.89 -7.75
C TYR A 26 0.95 -4.80 -8.74
N TYR A 27 0.56 -3.62 -8.24
CA TYR A 27 0.18 -2.49 -9.08
C TYR A 27 1.36 -1.97 -9.92
N GLN A 28 2.56 -1.86 -9.33
CA GLN A 28 3.76 -1.49 -10.09
C GLN A 28 4.05 -2.45 -11.23
N GLN A 29 3.94 -3.76 -10.99
CA GLN A 29 4.18 -4.77 -12.01
C GLN A 29 3.09 -4.76 -13.10
N SER A 30 1.83 -4.56 -12.70
CA SER A 30 0.69 -4.54 -13.62
C SER A 30 0.70 -3.33 -14.56
N TYR A 31 1.19 -2.18 -14.08
CA TYR A 31 1.17 -0.91 -14.82
C TYR A 31 2.57 -0.40 -15.22
N GLY A 32 3.62 -1.20 -15.00
CA GLY A 32 4.99 -0.82 -15.34
C GLY A 32 5.52 0.42 -14.61
N LEU A 33 5.06 0.67 -13.38
CA LEU A 33 5.44 1.87 -12.61
C LEU A 33 6.75 1.66 -11.84
N THR A 34 7.62 2.65 -11.89
CA THR A 34 8.78 2.77 -10.99
C THR A 34 8.34 3.22 -9.60
N ASP A 35 9.22 3.19 -8.60
CA ASP A 35 8.91 3.72 -7.26
C ASP A 35 8.55 5.22 -7.33
N THR A 36 9.24 6.02 -8.15
CA THR A 36 8.90 7.43 -8.37
C THR A 36 7.53 7.58 -9.03
N GLY A 37 7.23 6.76 -10.04
CA GLY A 37 5.94 6.76 -10.71
C GLY A 37 4.80 6.37 -9.77
N LEU A 38 5.03 5.38 -8.92
CA LEU A 38 4.08 4.95 -7.89
C LEU A 38 3.86 6.03 -6.83
N ALA A 39 4.92 6.70 -6.35
CA ALA A 39 4.80 7.78 -5.37
C ALA A 39 4.00 8.97 -5.93
N LEU A 40 4.30 9.40 -7.15
CA LEU A 40 3.52 10.41 -7.88
C LEU A 40 2.08 9.96 -8.09
N TRP A 41 1.89 8.69 -8.46
CA TRP A 41 0.57 8.10 -8.55
C TRP A 41 -0.09 7.91 -7.18
N LEU A 42 0.58 7.89 -6.04
CA LEU A 42 -0.11 7.87 -4.73
C LEU A 42 -0.31 9.26 -4.16
N GLY A 43 0.32 10.28 -4.75
CA GLY A 43 0.32 11.63 -4.21
C GLY A 43 1.21 11.79 -2.98
N CYS A 44 2.14 10.86 -2.73
CA CYS A 44 3.05 10.88 -1.60
C CYS A 44 4.52 11.01 -2.05
N SER A 45 5.42 11.17 -1.08
CA SER A 45 6.85 11.20 -1.33
C SER A 45 7.45 9.80 -1.47
N LEU A 46 8.57 9.70 -2.20
CA LEU A 46 9.28 8.42 -2.38
C LEU A 46 9.69 7.77 -1.05
N SER A 47 10.03 8.58 -0.04
CA SER A 47 10.43 8.13 1.30
C SER A 47 9.27 7.59 2.15
N GLU A 48 8.03 7.84 1.75
CA GLU A 48 6.83 7.30 2.40
C GLU A 48 6.47 5.90 1.90
N LEU A 49 6.87 5.51 0.69
CA LEU A 49 6.56 4.18 0.14
C LEU A 49 6.99 3.01 1.05
N PRO A 50 8.21 2.99 1.64
CA PRO A 50 8.60 1.92 2.55
C PRO A 50 7.77 1.91 3.85
N GLN A 51 7.29 3.07 4.30
CA GLN A 51 6.43 3.16 5.48
C GLN A 51 5.04 2.64 5.18
N LEU A 52 4.50 2.98 4.01
CA LEU A 52 3.23 2.46 3.53
C LEU A 52 3.31 0.95 3.33
N ALA A 53 4.39 0.44 2.73
CA ALA A 53 4.54 -0.98 2.42
C ALA A 53 4.39 -1.90 3.64
N VAL A 54 4.85 -1.47 4.83
CA VAL A 54 4.78 -2.28 6.06
C VAL A 54 3.46 -2.13 6.83
N LYS A 55 2.52 -1.31 6.35
CA LYS A 55 1.19 -1.21 6.95
C LYS A 55 0.31 -2.34 6.44
N ARG A 56 -0.56 -2.85 7.32
CA ARG A 56 -1.57 -3.85 6.96
C ARG A 56 -2.75 -3.19 6.26
N TRP A 57 -3.41 -3.93 5.39
CA TRP A 57 -4.70 -3.53 4.85
C TRP A 57 -5.75 -3.49 5.97
N PRO A 58 -6.57 -2.43 6.06
CA PRO A 58 -7.82 -2.48 6.81
C PRO A 58 -8.72 -3.59 6.26
N ASP A 59 -9.50 -4.22 7.12
CA ASP A 59 -10.45 -5.26 6.68
C ASP A 59 -11.63 -4.61 5.94
N PRO A 60 -11.91 -4.96 4.67
CA PRO A 60 -13.03 -4.41 3.91
C PRO A 60 -14.40 -4.77 4.47
N SER A 61 -14.49 -5.81 5.31
CA SER A 61 -15.74 -6.22 5.97
C SER A 61 -16.09 -5.35 7.18
N ASP A 62 -15.13 -4.55 7.67
CA ASP A 62 -15.33 -3.64 8.79
C ASP A 62 -16.17 -2.42 8.37
N SER A 63 -17.17 -2.07 9.17
CA SER A 63 -17.98 -0.86 8.96
C SER A 63 -17.15 0.43 8.91
N ASP A 64 -15.99 0.43 9.55
CA ASP A 64 -15.07 1.57 9.60
C ASP A 64 -13.95 1.52 8.54
N TYR A 65 -13.99 0.59 7.57
CA TYR A 65 -12.96 0.42 6.55
C TYR A 65 -12.54 1.73 5.86
N VAL A 66 -13.52 2.55 5.45
CA VAL A 66 -13.26 3.83 4.78
C VAL A 66 -12.57 4.82 5.72
N ALA A 67 -12.93 4.82 7.01
CA ALA A 67 -12.30 5.68 8.00
C ALA A 67 -10.86 5.24 8.27
N ALA A 68 -10.62 3.94 8.40
CA ALA A 68 -9.28 3.36 8.57
C ALA A 68 -8.37 3.69 7.38
N LEU A 69 -8.89 3.60 6.15
CA LEU A 69 -8.14 4.00 4.95
C LEU A 69 -7.80 5.49 4.92
N ARG A 70 -8.74 6.36 5.30
CA ARG A 70 -8.48 7.80 5.39
C ARG A 70 -7.41 8.12 6.44
N GLN A 71 -7.44 7.43 7.57
CA GLN A 71 -6.44 7.60 8.62
C GLN A 71 -5.05 7.14 8.14
N LEU A 72 -4.98 6.00 7.46
CA LEU A 72 -3.76 5.49 6.86
C LEU A 72 -3.19 6.44 5.79
N ALA A 73 -4.06 6.98 4.94
CA ALA A 73 -3.71 7.98 3.94
C ALA A 73 -3.12 9.24 4.58
N ALA A 74 -3.75 9.74 5.64
CA ALA A 74 -3.26 10.90 6.40
C ALA A 74 -1.90 10.65 7.07
N GLN A 75 -1.63 9.44 7.56
CA GLN A 75 -0.34 9.07 8.18
C GLN A 75 0.82 8.99 7.18
N THR A 76 0.52 8.83 5.89
CA THR A 76 1.52 8.54 4.84
C THR A 76 1.47 9.55 3.69
N SER A 77 0.76 10.66 3.89
CA SER A 77 0.51 11.72 2.91
C SER A 77 0.06 11.20 1.54
N CYS A 78 -0.71 10.11 1.51
CA CYS A 78 -1.21 9.49 0.28
C CYS A 78 -2.65 9.96 -0.03
N ASP A 79 -3.06 9.82 -1.28
CA ASP A 79 -4.45 9.98 -1.70
C ASP A 79 -5.28 8.74 -1.30
N PRO A 80 -6.28 8.89 -0.41
CA PRO A 80 -7.11 7.77 0.05
C PRO A 80 -7.90 7.10 -1.08
N ARG A 81 -8.27 7.84 -2.15
CA ARG A 81 -9.00 7.26 -3.29
C ARG A 81 -8.11 6.31 -4.09
N ARG A 82 -6.82 6.63 -4.18
CA ARG A 82 -5.84 5.81 -4.89
C ARG A 82 -5.46 4.57 -4.09
N LEU A 83 -5.42 4.67 -2.75
CA LEU A 83 -5.34 3.48 -1.89
C LEU A 83 -6.55 2.55 -2.08
N MET A 84 -7.79 3.07 -2.15
CA MET A 84 -8.96 2.23 -2.45
C MET A 84 -8.83 1.54 -3.82
N THR A 85 -8.27 2.22 -4.82
CA THR A 85 -8.05 1.65 -6.16
C THR A 85 -7.07 0.47 -6.11
N LEU A 86 -6.00 0.55 -5.31
CA LEU A 86 -5.07 -0.56 -5.13
C LEU A 86 -5.77 -1.81 -4.59
N HIS A 87 -6.66 -1.65 -3.61
CA HIS A 87 -7.40 -2.76 -3.04
C HIS A 87 -8.27 -3.49 -4.09
N MET A 88 -9.01 -2.73 -4.91
CA MET A 88 -9.87 -3.30 -5.96
C MET A 88 -9.09 -4.06 -7.03
N VAL A 89 -7.89 -3.58 -7.39
CA VAL A 89 -7.07 -4.20 -8.44
C VAL A 89 -6.37 -5.46 -7.95
N CYS A 90 -6.06 -5.55 -6.65
CA CYS A 90 -5.28 -6.64 -6.10
C CYS A 90 -6.13 -7.77 -5.49
N GLU A 91 -7.44 -7.57 -5.28
CA GLU A 91 -8.37 -8.60 -4.78
C GLU A 91 -9.57 -8.84 -5.72
N PRO A 92 -9.35 -9.29 -6.97
CA PRO A 92 -10.47 -9.52 -7.90
C PRO A 92 -11.41 -10.66 -7.45
N GLU A 93 -10.92 -11.64 -6.69
CA GLU A 93 -11.71 -12.82 -6.27
C GLU A 93 -12.53 -12.61 -4.99
N ARG A 94 -12.33 -11.51 -4.26
CA ARG A 94 -13.01 -11.25 -2.98
C ARG A 94 -14.36 -10.53 -3.12
N PHE A 95 -14.68 -10.11 -4.35
CA PHE A 95 -15.92 -9.44 -4.74
C PHE A 95 -16.68 -10.20 -5.85
N ALA A 96 -16.27 -11.43 -6.17
CA ALA A 96 -16.93 -12.32 -7.14
C ALA A 96 -17.88 -13.31 -6.46
#